data_AF-I0Z688-F1
#
_entry.id   AF-I0Z688-F1
#
_cell.length_a   1.000
_cell.length_b   1.000
_cell.length_c   1.000
_cell.angle_alpha   90.00
_cell.angle_beta   90.00
_cell.angle_gamma   90.00
#
_symmetry.space_group_name_H-M   'P 1'
#
loop_
_entity.id
_entity.type
_entity.pdbx_description
1 polymer ?
#
loop_
_entity_poly.entity_id
_entity_poly.type
_entity_poly.pdbx_seq_one_letter_code
_entity_poly.pdbx_strand_id
1 'polypeptide(L)'
;GSTRNRPGHLNAIWGYWSTDGLGLYEYMLLAEELGAEPVWVVNNGISHREGIPTAQIGPWIEDALDAINFITGPADSRWGAVRARMGREHPWNLTYLAIGNEARLTLLCLTQAHATSPSTLSLASCADQDCGHPSYIGNYISFYFAIKARHPHMQLIANCPLGNAAPTDLFDWHIYTSTGDMFEKRHAFDGMVAGRDPYVFASEYAVLQDGGWGNLQAAVAEAAFMTGLEANSEVVRMASYAPLFVNTNARLWSPDLISPDMCRWYGTPSYIVQQLFSQHLGVIYMATTVQ
;
A
#
# COMPACT_ATOMS: atom_id res chain seq x y z
N GLY A 1 -4.81 3.29 23.65
CA GLY A 1 -5.46 3.51 24.96
C GLY A 1 -6.72 2.67 25.10
N SER A 2 -7.44 2.80 26.22
CA SER A 2 -8.69 2.05 26.48
C SER A 2 -9.67 2.18 25.32
N THR A 3 -10.24 1.06 24.87
CA THR A 3 -11.25 1.02 23.79
C THR A 3 -12.50 1.81 24.16
N ARG A 4 -12.84 1.93 25.45
CA ARG A 4 -13.98 2.72 25.94
C ARG A 4 -13.88 4.22 25.64
N ASN A 5 -12.65 4.72 25.42
CA ASN A 5 -12.39 6.13 25.17
C ASN A 5 -12.15 6.41 23.68
N ARG A 6 -12.29 5.41 22.80
CA ARG A 6 -12.16 5.60 21.36
C ARG A 6 -13.53 6.04 20.82
N PRO A 7 -13.64 7.23 20.21
CA PRO A 7 -14.92 7.74 19.76
C PRO A 7 -15.48 6.93 18.58
N GLY A 8 -14.62 6.24 17.83
CA GLY A 8 -14.97 5.69 16.53
C GLY A 8 -15.18 6.78 15.49
N HIS A 9 -15.45 6.38 14.26
CA HIS A 9 -15.80 7.31 13.19
C HIS A 9 -16.63 6.61 12.10
N LEU A 10 -17.38 7.39 11.32
CA LEU A 10 -18.00 6.89 10.10
C LEU A 10 -16.92 6.77 9.01
N ASN A 11 -16.70 5.55 8.52
CA ASN A 11 -15.87 5.35 7.34
C ASN A 11 -16.64 5.86 6.11
N ALA A 12 -16.30 7.06 5.63
CA ALA A 12 -17.02 7.74 4.56
C ALA A 12 -16.84 7.07 3.19
N ILE A 13 -15.81 6.23 3.02
CA ILE A 13 -15.51 5.54 1.75
C ILE A 13 -16.30 4.24 1.66
N TRP A 14 -16.29 3.44 2.74
CA TRP A 14 -16.96 2.14 2.79
C TRP A 14 -18.37 2.18 3.42
N GLY A 15 -18.80 3.32 3.94
CA GLY A 15 -20.19 3.53 4.37
C GLY A 15 -20.62 2.82 5.65
N TYR A 16 -19.67 2.43 6.52
CA TYR A 16 -19.97 1.80 7.81
C TYR A 16 -19.24 2.49 8.99
N TRP A 17 -19.74 2.27 10.20
CA TRP A 17 -19.12 2.81 11.41
C TRP A 17 -17.90 1.98 11.82
N SER A 18 -16.73 2.61 11.91
CA SER A 18 -15.54 2.05 12.55
C SER A 18 -15.59 2.36 14.05
N THR A 19 -15.40 1.33 14.87
CA THR A 19 -15.28 1.51 16.33
C THR A 19 -13.90 2.00 16.75
N ASP A 20 -12.92 1.91 15.85
CA ASP A 20 -11.49 2.11 16.10
C ASP A 20 -10.95 1.20 17.22
N GLY A 21 -11.63 0.08 17.50
CA GLY A 21 -11.17 -0.94 18.44
C GLY A 21 -9.88 -1.63 17.96
N LEU A 22 -9.70 -1.74 16.65
CA LEU A 22 -8.45 -2.15 16.00
C LEU A 22 -7.71 -0.88 15.56
N GLY A 23 -6.77 -0.42 16.40
CA GLY A 23 -5.98 0.80 16.15
C GLY A 23 -4.50 0.50 16.00
N LEU A 24 -3.68 1.55 15.99
CA LEU A 24 -2.23 1.45 15.78
C LEU A 24 -1.57 0.36 16.67
N TYR A 25 -1.86 0.36 17.97
CA TYR A 25 -1.28 -0.61 18.91
C TYR A 25 -1.65 -2.06 18.55
N GLU A 26 -2.91 -2.31 18.22
CA GLU A 26 -3.38 -3.65 17.88
C GLU A 26 -2.84 -4.11 16.52
N TYR A 27 -2.66 -3.22 15.55
CA TYR A 27 -2.00 -3.54 14.27
C TYR A 27 -0.51 -3.87 14.44
N MET A 28 0.20 -3.16 15.33
CA MET A 28 1.60 -3.47 15.62
C MET A 28 1.74 -4.84 16.30
N LEU A 29 0.83 -5.18 17.21
CA LEU A 29 0.78 -6.53 17.79
C LEU A 29 0.47 -7.60 16.74
N LEU A 30 -0.45 -7.32 15.82
CA LEU A 30 -0.77 -8.24 14.73
C LEU A 30 0.45 -8.48 13.83
N ALA A 31 1.18 -7.42 13.45
CA ALA A 31 2.39 -7.54 12.67
C ALA A 31 3.48 -8.36 13.40
N GLU A 32 3.68 -8.10 14.70
CA GLU A 32 4.62 -8.87 15.53
C GLU A 32 4.25 -10.36 15.59
N GLU A 33 2.97 -10.67 15.82
CA GLU A 33 2.48 -12.06 15.90
C GLU A 33 2.57 -12.79 14.55
N LEU A 34 2.38 -12.08 13.44
CA LEU A 34 2.55 -12.63 12.09
C LEU A 34 4.03 -12.76 11.69
N GLY A 35 4.97 -12.24 12.47
CA GLY A 35 6.37 -12.12 12.07
C GLY A 35 6.56 -11.23 10.85
N ALA A 36 5.63 -10.30 10.62
CA ALA A 36 5.60 -9.41 9.46
C ALA A 36 6.19 -8.04 9.82
N GLU A 37 6.77 -7.39 8.81
CA GLU A 37 7.18 -5.99 8.92
C GLU A 37 6.03 -5.08 8.48
N PRO A 38 5.61 -4.09 9.31
CA PRO A 38 4.54 -3.19 8.93
C PRO A 38 4.98 -2.15 7.91
N VAL A 39 4.14 -1.91 6.91
CA VAL A 39 4.12 -0.67 6.12
C VAL A 39 3.03 0.22 6.69
N TRP A 40 3.39 1.30 7.38
CA TRP A 40 2.40 2.19 8.01
C TRP A 40 2.07 3.37 7.11
N VAL A 41 0.78 3.57 6.84
CA VAL A 41 0.29 4.67 5.99
C VAL A 41 -0.13 5.86 6.86
N VAL A 42 0.34 7.05 6.54
CA VAL A 42 -0.05 8.29 7.22
C VAL A 42 -0.90 9.19 6.31
N ASN A 43 -1.83 9.92 6.92
CA ASN A 43 -2.66 10.89 6.21
C ASN A 43 -1.81 12.10 5.78
N ASN A 44 -1.72 12.34 4.47
CA ASN A 44 -0.94 13.43 3.86
C ASN A 44 -1.71 14.77 3.74
N GLY A 45 -2.84 14.89 4.43
CA GLY A 45 -3.75 16.03 4.36
C GLY A 45 -4.64 16.04 3.12
N ILE A 46 -4.76 14.94 2.39
CA ILE A 46 -5.63 14.80 1.22
C ILE A 46 -6.59 13.63 1.44
N SER A 47 -7.83 13.84 1.03
CA SER A 47 -8.92 12.87 1.05
C SER A 47 -9.56 12.80 -0.34
N HIS A 48 -10.49 11.87 -0.57
CA HIS A 48 -11.22 11.78 -1.84
C HIS A 48 -12.03 13.03 -2.21
N ARG A 49 -12.22 14.00 -1.30
CA ARG A 49 -13.08 15.18 -1.52
C ARG A 49 -12.38 16.50 -1.27
N GLU A 50 -11.42 16.51 -0.37
CA GLU A 50 -10.81 17.71 0.18
C GLU A 50 -9.30 17.51 0.30
N GLY A 51 -8.55 18.60 0.16
CA GLY A 51 -7.12 18.63 0.39
C GLY A 51 -6.69 19.89 1.12
N ILE A 52 -5.77 19.74 2.06
CA ILE A 52 -5.22 20.83 2.85
C ILE A 52 -4.07 21.48 2.07
N PRO A 53 -4.00 22.83 2.01
CA PRO A 53 -2.87 23.52 1.42
C PRO A 53 -1.58 23.22 2.18
N THR A 54 -0.46 23.15 1.46
CA THR A 54 0.85 22.82 2.05
C THR A 54 1.26 23.73 3.21
N ALA A 55 0.89 25.01 3.18
CA ALA A 55 1.17 25.93 4.29
C ALA A 55 0.50 25.54 5.63
N GLN A 56 -0.50 24.65 5.60
CA GLN A 56 -1.28 24.23 6.78
C GLN A 56 -1.06 22.75 7.13
N ILE A 57 -0.12 22.06 6.47
CA ILE A 57 0.05 20.61 6.66
C ILE A 57 0.72 20.22 7.98
N GLY A 58 1.30 21.20 8.70
CA GLY A 58 2.05 20.99 9.94
C GLY A 58 1.40 20.04 10.97
N PRO A 59 0.11 20.17 11.30
CA PRO A 59 -0.55 19.27 12.25
C PRO A 59 -0.54 17.79 11.85
N TRP A 60 -0.65 17.48 10.55
CA TRP A 60 -0.59 16.09 10.07
C TRP A 60 0.84 15.53 10.12
N ILE A 61 1.84 16.38 9.91
CA ILE A 61 3.25 15.98 10.06
C ILE A 61 3.54 15.64 11.52
N GLU A 62 3.09 16.46 12.47
CA GLU A 62 3.26 16.17 13.90
C GLU A 62 2.51 14.90 14.31
N ASP A 63 1.30 14.64 13.78
CA ASP A 63 0.57 13.39 14.04
C ASP A 63 1.33 12.14 13.53
N ALA A 64 1.92 12.23 12.33
CA ALA A 64 2.77 11.16 11.80
C ALA A 64 4.03 10.93 12.65
N LEU A 65 4.70 12.00 13.08
CA LEU A 65 5.86 11.90 13.97
C LEU A 65 5.48 11.34 15.34
N ASP A 66 4.33 11.72 15.88
CA ASP A 66 3.80 11.21 17.13
C ASP A 66 3.51 9.70 17.03
N ALA A 67 2.94 9.23 15.92
CA ALA A 67 2.76 7.80 15.63
C ALA A 67 4.11 7.06 15.54
N ILE A 68 5.08 7.60 14.80
CA ILE A 68 6.43 7.02 14.72
C ILE A 68 7.08 6.92 16.11
N ASN A 69 6.99 7.98 16.91
CA ASN A 69 7.55 8.02 18.26
C ASN A 69 6.84 7.06 19.22
N PHE A 70 5.54 6.83 19.03
CA PHE A 70 4.81 5.80 19.77
C PHE A 70 5.33 4.39 19.45
N ILE A 71 5.60 4.10 18.17
CA ILE A 71 6.06 2.80 17.70
C ILE A 71 7.52 2.55 18.10
N THR A 72 8.40 3.51 17.80
CA THR A 72 9.86 3.33 17.80
C THR A 72 10.58 3.99 18.99
N GLY A 73 9.93 4.94 19.67
CA GLY A 73 10.57 5.75 20.72
C GLY A 73 10.90 4.96 21.99
N PRO A 74 11.91 5.39 22.77
CA PRO A 74 12.27 4.76 24.04
C PRO A 74 11.16 4.93 25.09
N ALA A 75 11.08 4.03 26.07
CA ALA A 75 9.99 3.99 27.05
C ALA A 75 9.90 5.23 27.96
N ASP A 76 10.97 6.03 28.05
CA ASP A 76 11.02 7.30 28.79
C ASP A 76 10.66 8.53 27.94
N SER A 77 10.47 8.37 26.64
CA SER A 77 9.95 9.43 25.75
C SER A 77 8.45 9.66 25.96
N ARG A 78 7.94 10.81 25.51
CA ARG A 78 6.52 11.16 25.62
C ARG A 78 5.59 10.04 25.13
N TRP A 79 5.81 9.56 23.90
CA TRP A 79 4.95 8.56 23.27
C TRP A 79 5.36 7.12 23.58
N GLY A 80 6.66 6.83 23.73
CA GLY A 80 7.11 5.53 24.20
C GLY A 80 6.63 5.23 25.63
N ALA A 81 6.51 6.24 26.50
CA ALA A 81 5.90 6.07 27.83
C ALA A 81 4.39 5.75 27.76
N VAL A 82 3.68 6.25 26.74
CA VAL A 82 2.28 5.86 26.50
C VAL A 82 2.22 4.39 26.10
N ARG A 83 3.07 3.96 25.16
CA ARG A 83 3.18 2.55 24.74
C ARG A 83 3.53 1.64 25.92
N ALA A 84 4.50 2.04 26.75
CA ALA A 84 4.91 1.30 27.95
C ALA A 84 3.75 1.13 28.95
N ARG A 85 3.00 2.20 29.23
CA ARG A 85 1.80 2.13 30.09
C ARG A 85 0.68 1.26 29.53
N MET A 86 0.68 1.02 28.21
CA MET A 86 -0.26 0.10 27.56
C MET A 86 0.19 -1.37 27.63
N GLY A 87 1.34 -1.65 28.25
CA GLY A 87 1.86 -3.00 28.45
C GLY A 87 3.02 -3.39 27.53
N ARG A 88 3.55 -2.45 26.72
CA ARG A 88 4.66 -2.72 25.80
C ARG A 88 5.80 -1.73 26.00
N GLU A 89 6.78 -2.13 26.82
CA GLU A 89 7.95 -1.29 27.10
C GLU A 89 8.89 -1.17 25.90
N HIS A 90 9.15 -2.27 25.21
CA HIS A 90 10.07 -2.29 24.06
C HIS A 90 9.43 -1.69 22.80
N PRO A 91 10.18 -0.88 22.04
CA PRO A 91 9.69 -0.37 20.76
C PRO A 91 9.51 -1.50 19.74
N TRP A 92 8.70 -1.24 18.71
CA TRP A 92 8.71 -2.03 17.49
C TRP A 92 9.65 -1.40 16.46
N ASN A 93 10.08 -2.20 15.49
CA ASN A 93 10.75 -1.70 14.31
C ASN A 93 9.73 -1.18 13.30
N LEU A 94 10.08 -0.09 12.62
CA LEU A 94 9.30 0.45 11.52
C LEU A 94 10.28 0.95 10.46
N THR A 95 10.42 0.20 9.37
CA THR A 95 11.29 0.60 8.25
C THR A 95 10.50 1.37 7.20
N TYR A 96 9.25 0.99 6.93
CA TYR A 96 8.48 1.55 5.81
C TYR A 96 7.34 2.43 6.28
N LEU A 97 7.23 3.62 5.66
CA LEU A 97 6.13 4.55 5.88
C LEU A 97 5.62 5.08 4.54
N ALA A 98 4.32 4.92 4.26
CA ALA A 98 3.67 5.49 3.10
C ALA A 98 2.99 6.83 3.43
N ILE A 99 3.15 7.83 2.55
CA ILE A 99 2.66 9.19 2.78
C ILE A 99 1.47 9.48 1.84
N GLY A 100 0.26 9.24 2.37
CA GLY A 100 -1.00 9.33 1.64
C GLY A 100 -1.47 7.96 1.12
N ASN A 101 -2.66 7.95 0.52
CA ASN A 101 -3.20 6.81 -0.24
C ASN A 101 -4.33 7.27 -1.17
N GLU A 102 -4.20 7.02 -2.48
CA GLU A 102 -5.21 7.18 -3.54
C GLU A 102 -6.34 8.22 -3.35
N ALA A 103 -6.02 9.50 -3.11
CA ALA A 103 -7.08 10.51 -3.14
C ALA A 103 -7.56 10.77 -4.56
N ARG A 104 -8.79 10.32 -4.88
CA ARG A 104 -9.45 10.58 -6.16
C ARG A 104 -9.91 12.03 -6.32
N LEU A 105 -8.95 12.96 -6.43
CA LEU A 105 -9.20 14.33 -6.86
C LEU A 105 -8.59 14.50 -8.26
N THR A 106 -9.42 14.16 -9.25
CA THR A 106 -9.47 14.65 -10.64
C THR A 106 -9.61 13.51 -11.66
N LEU A 107 -10.56 13.72 -12.55
CA LEU A 107 -11.10 12.87 -13.61
C LEU A 107 -10.05 12.51 -14.69
N LEU A 108 -9.05 11.66 -14.42
CA LEU A 108 -8.06 11.29 -15.44
C LEU A 108 -7.45 9.89 -15.19
N CYS A 109 -8.26 8.85 -15.21
CA CYS A 109 -7.75 7.48 -15.40
C CYS A 109 -8.60 6.63 -16.37
N LEU A 110 -9.66 7.20 -16.97
CA LEU A 110 -10.57 6.46 -17.87
C LEU A 110 -10.59 6.97 -19.32
N THR A 111 -9.70 7.90 -19.71
CA THR A 111 -9.72 8.46 -21.07
C THR A 111 -8.53 8.09 -21.96
N GLN A 112 -7.57 7.26 -21.52
CA GLN A 112 -6.43 6.87 -22.37
C GLN A 112 -6.33 5.38 -22.73
N ALA A 113 -7.35 4.56 -22.45
CA ALA A 113 -7.40 3.19 -22.99
C ALA A 113 -7.63 3.11 -24.52
N HIS A 114 -7.77 4.23 -25.24
CA HIS A 114 -8.11 4.25 -26.67
C HIS A 114 -7.10 4.97 -27.58
N ALA A 115 -5.92 5.36 -27.08
CA ALA A 115 -4.92 5.97 -27.95
C ALA A 115 -3.50 5.78 -27.42
N THR A 116 -2.82 4.70 -27.85
CA THR A 116 -1.50 4.74 -28.52
C THR A 116 -0.82 3.35 -28.55
N SER A 117 0.06 3.21 -29.53
CA SER A 117 0.84 2.03 -29.96
C SER A 117 1.54 1.22 -28.83
N PRO A 118 1.81 -0.10 -29.01
CA PRO A 118 2.28 -1.02 -27.96
C PRO A 118 3.72 -0.84 -27.45
N SER A 119 4.43 0.24 -27.80
CA SER A 119 5.90 0.32 -27.60
C SER A 119 6.37 1.36 -26.59
N THR A 120 5.47 2.12 -25.96
CA THR A 120 5.82 3.05 -24.88
C THR A 120 4.66 3.18 -23.91
N LEU A 121 4.41 2.13 -23.12
CA LEU A 121 3.67 2.29 -21.87
C LEU A 121 4.57 3.08 -20.93
N SER A 122 4.45 4.41 -20.92
CA SER A 122 5.02 5.19 -19.83
C SER A 122 4.34 4.70 -18.55
N LEU A 123 5.10 4.39 -17.50
CA LEU A 123 4.59 4.04 -16.16
C LEU A 123 3.57 5.05 -15.56
N ALA A 124 3.30 6.16 -16.26
CA ALA A 124 2.40 7.23 -15.86
C ALA A 124 0.90 6.90 -15.96
N SER A 125 0.46 5.81 -16.59
CA SER A 125 -0.98 5.66 -16.89
C SER A 125 -1.87 5.14 -15.74
N CYS A 126 -1.31 4.68 -14.62
CA CYS A 126 -2.08 4.28 -13.43
C CYS A 126 -1.32 4.50 -12.11
N ALA A 127 -0.43 5.51 -12.03
CA ALA A 127 0.14 5.90 -10.74
C ALA A 127 -0.95 6.57 -9.89
N ASP A 128 -0.96 6.29 -8.59
CA ASP A 128 -2.06 6.55 -7.69
C ASP A 128 -2.62 7.98 -7.74
N GLN A 129 -3.92 8.04 -7.48
CA GLN A 129 -4.81 9.14 -7.86
C GLN A 129 -4.51 10.49 -7.17
N ASP A 130 -3.67 10.49 -6.13
CA ASP A 130 -3.25 11.65 -5.36
C ASP A 130 -2.38 12.66 -6.14
N CYS A 131 -1.68 12.21 -7.17
CA CYS A 131 -0.58 12.98 -7.75
C CYS A 131 -1.02 14.07 -8.70
N GLY A 132 -2.29 14.03 -9.11
CA GLY A 132 -2.96 15.15 -9.76
C GLY A 132 -3.39 16.26 -8.78
N HIS A 133 -3.35 16.02 -7.47
CA HIS A 133 -3.79 17.00 -6.50
C HIS A 133 -2.74 18.12 -6.31
N PRO A 134 -3.13 19.41 -6.41
CA PRO A 134 -2.18 20.53 -6.38
C PRO A 134 -1.29 20.59 -5.12
N SER A 135 -1.81 20.12 -3.99
CA SER A 135 -1.05 20.10 -2.72
C SER A 135 -0.18 18.87 -2.53
N TYR A 136 -0.30 17.80 -3.33
CA TYR A 136 0.33 16.50 -3.02
C TYR A 136 1.85 16.62 -2.92
N ILE A 137 2.50 17.15 -3.96
CA ILE A 137 3.96 17.29 -4.00
C ILE A 137 4.48 18.14 -2.82
N GLY A 138 3.84 19.28 -2.56
CA GLY A 138 4.22 20.17 -1.47
C GLY A 138 4.04 19.52 -0.09
N ASN A 139 2.92 18.82 0.12
CA ASN A 139 2.65 18.09 1.35
C ASN A 139 3.68 16.97 1.53
N TYR A 140 3.85 16.12 0.52
CA TYR A 140 4.82 15.02 0.53
C TYR A 140 6.23 15.50 0.86
N ILE A 141 6.73 16.55 0.21
CA ILE A 141 8.05 17.13 0.49
C ILE A 141 8.16 17.56 1.97
N SER A 142 7.11 18.15 2.51
CA SER A 142 7.08 18.61 3.90
C SER A 142 7.16 17.43 4.88
N PHE A 143 6.42 16.34 4.63
CA PHE A 143 6.55 15.09 5.38
C PHE A 143 7.94 14.47 5.24
N TYR A 144 8.43 14.34 4.00
CA TYR A 144 9.69 13.69 3.69
C TYR A 144 10.84 14.29 4.51
N PHE A 145 11.02 15.61 4.44
CA PHE A 145 12.09 16.27 5.17
C PHE A 145 11.90 16.23 6.68
N ALA A 146 10.66 16.40 7.18
CA ALA A 146 10.39 16.36 8.61
C ALA A 146 10.67 14.98 9.23
N ILE A 147 10.34 13.90 8.51
CA ILE A 147 10.57 12.52 8.94
C ILE A 147 12.04 12.16 8.79
N LYS A 148 12.66 12.36 7.61
CA LYS A 148 14.08 12.02 7.37
C LYS A 148 15.03 12.75 8.30
N ALA A 149 14.69 13.96 8.75
CA ALA A 149 15.49 14.70 9.73
C ALA A 149 15.59 13.97 11.09
N ARG A 150 14.59 13.17 11.47
CA ARG A 150 14.52 12.46 12.76
C ARG A 150 14.71 10.95 12.63
N HIS A 151 14.31 10.38 11.50
CA HIS A 151 14.33 8.95 11.19
C HIS A 151 14.96 8.71 9.81
N PRO A 152 16.25 9.02 9.62
CA PRO A 152 16.90 8.95 8.31
C PRO A 152 16.95 7.54 7.70
N HIS A 153 16.80 6.50 8.53
CA HIS A 153 16.79 5.10 8.11
C HIS A 153 15.47 4.64 7.49
N MET A 154 14.35 5.32 7.78
CA MET A 154 13.03 4.93 7.26
C MET A 154 12.98 5.08 5.75
N GLN A 155 12.37 4.12 5.07
CA GLN A 155 12.05 4.13 3.66
C GLN A 155 10.66 4.75 3.47
N LEU A 156 10.61 5.88 2.75
CA LEU A 156 9.38 6.64 2.53
C LEU A 156 8.79 6.33 1.16
N ILE A 157 7.55 5.87 1.19
CA ILE A 157 6.78 5.47 0.01
C ILE A 157 5.89 6.65 -0.42
N ALA A 158 6.09 7.11 -1.65
CA ALA A 158 5.20 8.07 -2.29
C ALA A 158 4.11 7.33 -3.06
N ASN A 159 2.97 7.96 -3.28
CA ASN A 159 1.87 7.41 -4.07
C ASN A 159 2.21 7.40 -5.58
N CYS A 160 3.29 8.07 -6.00
CA CYS A 160 3.66 8.16 -7.40
C CYS A 160 5.16 8.23 -7.64
N PRO A 161 5.59 7.95 -8.88
CA PRO A 161 6.95 8.23 -9.32
C PRO A 161 7.16 9.75 -9.45
N LEU A 162 7.60 10.39 -8.37
CA LEU A 162 7.81 11.86 -8.34
C LEU A 162 9.02 12.34 -9.14
N GLY A 163 9.91 11.43 -9.56
CA GLY A 163 11.09 11.74 -10.37
C GLY A 163 11.92 12.87 -9.74
N ASN A 164 12.21 13.91 -10.52
CA ASN A 164 12.99 15.06 -10.04
C ASN A 164 12.19 16.06 -9.20
N ALA A 165 10.87 15.88 -9.04
CA ALA A 165 10.03 16.81 -8.30
C ALA A 165 10.23 16.70 -6.77
N ALA A 166 10.52 15.49 -6.27
CA ALA A 166 10.76 15.24 -4.86
C ALA A 166 11.63 13.98 -4.67
N PRO A 167 12.46 13.92 -3.61
CA PRO A 167 13.15 12.69 -3.25
C PRO A 167 12.16 11.61 -2.81
N THR A 168 12.36 10.38 -3.24
CA THR A 168 11.45 9.26 -2.96
C THR A 168 12.24 7.97 -2.89
N ASP A 169 12.03 7.16 -1.84
CA ASP A 169 12.75 5.90 -1.69
C ASP A 169 12.06 4.78 -2.49
N LEU A 170 10.73 4.71 -2.37
CA LEU A 170 9.87 3.83 -3.16
C LEU A 170 8.62 4.59 -3.61
N PHE A 171 8.00 4.16 -4.70
CA PHE A 171 6.64 4.58 -5.01
C PHE A 171 5.67 3.40 -5.00
N ASP A 172 4.44 3.72 -4.64
CA ASP A 172 3.30 2.84 -4.62
C ASP A 172 2.65 2.75 -6.00
N TRP A 173 2.27 1.55 -6.40
CA TRP A 173 1.71 1.26 -7.70
C TRP A 173 0.51 0.32 -7.59
N HIS A 174 -0.64 0.81 -8.06
CA HIS A 174 -1.90 0.11 -7.97
C HIS A 174 -2.42 -0.33 -9.36
N ILE A 175 -3.05 -1.51 -9.44
CA ILE A 175 -3.77 -1.93 -10.64
C ILE A 175 -5.00 -2.80 -10.34
N TYR A 176 -6.15 -2.36 -10.84
CA TYR A 176 -7.38 -3.15 -10.87
C TYR A 176 -7.88 -3.26 -12.31
N THR A 177 -7.78 -4.44 -12.90
CA THR A 177 -7.96 -4.60 -14.35
C THR A 177 -8.68 -5.89 -14.75
N SER A 178 -8.77 -6.18 -16.05
CA SER A 178 -9.31 -7.44 -16.59
C SER A 178 -8.26 -8.56 -16.57
N THR A 179 -8.69 -9.81 -16.66
CA THR A 179 -7.81 -10.99 -16.72
C THR A 179 -6.77 -10.86 -17.83
N GLY A 180 -7.21 -10.45 -19.03
CA GLY A 180 -6.33 -10.31 -20.19
C GLY A 180 -5.28 -9.23 -20.00
N ASP A 181 -5.66 -8.08 -19.45
CA ASP A 181 -4.70 -7.00 -19.18
C ASP A 181 -3.75 -7.35 -18.03
N MET A 182 -4.23 -7.99 -16.95
CA MET A 182 -3.37 -8.46 -15.87
C MET A 182 -2.30 -9.43 -16.37
N PHE A 183 -2.67 -10.34 -17.27
CA PHE A 183 -1.70 -11.25 -17.89
C PHE A 183 -0.60 -10.48 -18.65
N GLU A 184 -0.95 -9.43 -19.39
CA GLU A 184 0.02 -8.58 -20.09
C GLU A 184 0.89 -7.73 -19.15
N LYS A 185 0.39 -7.41 -17.95
CA LYS A 185 1.14 -6.66 -16.93
C LYS A 185 2.30 -7.44 -16.32
N ARG A 186 2.49 -8.72 -16.66
CA ARG A 186 3.73 -9.45 -16.38
C ARG A 186 4.99 -8.74 -16.92
N HIS A 187 4.83 -7.85 -17.89
CA HIS A 187 5.90 -7.02 -18.46
C HIS A 187 5.90 -5.57 -17.94
N ALA A 188 5.11 -5.25 -16.91
CA ALA A 188 4.87 -3.86 -16.48
C ALA A 188 6.14 -3.12 -16.03
N PHE A 189 7.13 -3.85 -15.50
CA PHE A 189 8.36 -3.28 -14.96
C PHE A 189 9.60 -3.62 -15.80
N ASP A 190 9.42 -4.29 -16.95
CA ASP A 190 10.52 -4.67 -17.83
C ASP A 190 11.29 -3.43 -18.30
N GLY A 191 12.61 -3.49 -18.16
CA GLY A 191 13.51 -2.40 -18.58
C GLY A 191 13.71 -1.29 -17.54
N MET A 192 13.06 -1.39 -16.38
CA MET A 192 13.46 -0.60 -15.21
C MET A 192 14.84 -1.06 -14.71
N VAL A 193 15.60 -0.13 -14.13
CA VAL A 193 16.98 -0.34 -13.72
C VAL A 193 17.18 0.19 -12.30
N ALA A 194 17.55 -0.71 -11.39
CA ALA A 194 17.85 -0.38 -10.01
C ALA A 194 18.93 0.71 -9.90
N GLY A 195 18.69 1.71 -9.05
CA GLY A 195 19.59 2.86 -8.83
C GLY A 195 19.51 3.95 -9.90
N ARG A 196 18.85 3.69 -11.04
CA ARG A 196 18.43 4.72 -12.01
C ARG A 196 16.97 5.12 -11.78
N ASP A 197 16.12 4.11 -11.65
CA ASP A 197 14.67 4.27 -11.54
C ASP A 197 14.22 4.09 -10.07
N PRO A 198 13.09 4.70 -9.67
CA PRO A 198 12.59 4.57 -8.31
C PRO A 198 12.14 3.12 -8.04
N TYR A 199 12.37 2.65 -6.82
CA TYR A 199 11.91 1.33 -6.39
C TYR A 199 10.39 1.27 -6.31
N VAL A 200 9.82 0.10 -6.58
CA VAL A 200 8.37 -0.11 -6.67
C VAL A 200 7.87 -0.90 -5.48
N PHE A 201 6.76 -0.45 -4.90
CA PHE A 201 5.85 -1.26 -4.10
C PHE A 201 4.55 -1.44 -4.89
N ALA A 202 4.30 -2.65 -5.40
CA ALA A 202 3.02 -2.96 -6.06
C ALA A 202 1.95 -3.29 -5.00
N SER A 203 1.49 -2.27 -4.26
CA SER A 203 0.77 -2.49 -3.01
C SER A 203 -0.69 -2.92 -3.16
N GLU A 204 -1.29 -2.65 -4.32
CA GLU A 204 -2.65 -3.08 -4.62
C GLU A 204 -2.75 -3.62 -6.04
N TYR A 205 -3.04 -4.91 -6.17
CA TYR A 205 -3.39 -5.48 -7.46
C TYR A 205 -4.46 -6.57 -7.36
N ALA A 206 -5.38 -6.59 -8.33
CA ALA A 206 -6.33 -7.68 -8.53
C ALA A 206 -6.99 -7.63 -9.92
N VAL A 207 -7.46 -8.78 -10.40
CA VAL A 207 -8.38 -8.85 -11.53
C VAL A 207 -9.80 -8.50 -11.06
N LEU A 208 -10.26 -7.31 -11.42
CA LEU A 208 -11.53 -6.75 -10.98
C LEU A 208 -12.68 -7.01 -11.97
N GLN A 209 -12.45 -6.75 -13.26
CA GLN A 209 -13.55 -6.56 -14.23
C GLN A 209 -14.31 -7.85 -14.55
N ASP A 210 -13.58 -8.95 -14.69
CA ASP A 210 -14.06 -10.30 -15.02
C ASP A 210 -13.64 -11.34 -13.97
N GLY A 211 -13.17 -10.88 -12.81
CA GLY A 211 -12.77 -11.73 -11.67
C GLY A 211 -13.93 -12.29 -10.86
N GLY A 212 -15.10 -11.63 -10.89
CA GLY A 212 -16.26 -12.03 -10.10
C GLY A 212 -15.94 -12.06 -8.60
N TRP A 213 -16.19 -13.20 -7.94
CA TRP A 213 -15.82 -13.40 -6.53
C TRP A 213 -14.41 -13.97 -6.32
N GLY A 214 -13.60 -13.98 -7.38
CA GLY A 214 -12.32 -14.70 -7.46
C GLY A 214 -12.52 -16.01 -8.21
N ASN A 215 -11.92 -16.11 -9.38
CA ASN A 215 -12.01 -17.30 -10.23
C ASN A 215 -10.61 -17.77 -10.64
N LEU A 216 -10.52 -19.00 -11.17
CA LEU A 216 -9.24 -19.61 -11.52
C LEU A 216 -8.52 -18.86 -12.65
N GLN A 217 -9.26 -18.31 -13.61
CA GLN A 217 -8.67 -17.61 -14.75
C GLN A 217 -7.97 -16.32 -14.31
N ALA A 218 -8.63 -15.55 -13.43
CA ALA A 218 -8.07 -14.39 -12.76
C ALA A 218 -6.79 -14.74 -11.98
N ALA A 219 -6.84 -15.79 -11.15
CA ALA A 219 -5.69 -16.23 -10.37
C ALA A 219 -4.49 -16.65 -11.23
N VAL A 220 -4.73 -17.29 -12.38
CA VAL A 220 -3.65 -17.64 -13.33
C VAL A 220 -3.03 -16.38 -13.97
N ALA A 221 -3.84 -15.38 -14.30
CA ALA A 221 -3.31 -14.11 -14.81
C ALA A 221 -2.52 -13.35 -13.75
N GLU A 222 -2.97 -13.34 -12.50
CA GLU A 222 -2.24 -12.76 -11.36
C GLU A 222 -0.94 -13.52 -11.08
N ALA A 223 -0.92 -14.85 -11.21
CA ALA A 223 0.30 -15.64 -11.12
C ALA A 223 1.30 -15.25 -12.22
N ALA A 224 0.84 -15.06 -13.45
CA ALA A 224 1.68 -14.58 -14.55
C ALA A 224 2.21 -13.16 -14.28
N PHE A 225 1.39 -12.28 -13.70
CA PHE A 225 1.86 -10.97 -13.26
C PHE A 225 2.97 -11.07 -12.22
N MET A 226 2.79 -11.94 -11.22
CA MET A 226 3.78 -12.15 -10.14
C MET A 226 5.12 -12.71 -10.62
N THR A 227 5.16 -13.53 -11.68
CA THR A 227 6.45 -13.92 -12.27
C THR A 227 7.20 -12.73 -12.86
N GLY A 228 6.48 -11.76 -13.41
CA GLY A 228 7.02 -10.47 -13.83
C GLY A 228 7.60 -9.65 -12.67
N LEU A 229 6.92 -9.66 -11.52
CA LEU A 229 7.42 -9.01 -10.31
C LEU A 229 8.74 -9.65 -9.83
N GLU A 230 8.80 -10.99 -9.78
CA GLU A 230 10.02 -11.71 -9.42
C GLU A 230 11.17 -11.47 -10.42
N ALA A 231 10.84 -11.43 -11.71
CA ALA A 231 11.80 -11.17 -12.77
C ALA A 231 12.42 -9.77 -12.73
N ASN A 232 11.72 -8.81 -12.13
CA ASN A 232 12.16 -7.43 -11.96
C ASN A 232 12.41 -7.08 -10.47
N SER A 233 12.71 -8.09 -9.63
CA SER A 233 12.85 -7.94 -8.17
C SER A 233 14.04 -7.08 -7.73
N GLU A 234 14.95 -6.74 -8.64
CA GLU A 234 15.95 -5.71 -8.40
C GLU A 234 15.34 -4.31 -8.25
N VAL A 235 14.16 -4.06 -8.82
CA VAL A 235 13.44 -2.78 -8.74
C VAL A 235 12.13 -2.90 -7.95
N VAL A 236 11.37 -3.98 -8.15
CA VAL A 236 10.14 -4.27 -7.39
C VAL A 236 10.51 -4.88 -6.06
N ARG A 237 10.28 -4.15 -4.97
CA ARG A 237 10.72 -4.55 -3.62
C ARG A 237 9.64 -5.24 -2.79
N MET A 238 8.38 -4.91 -3.05
CA MET A 238 7.25 -5.40 -2.29
C MET A 238 6.03 -5.50 -3.21
N ALA A 239 5.09 -6.38 -2.87
CA ALA A 239 3.82 -6.48 -3.56
C ALA A 239 2.74 -7.00 -2.60
N SER A 240 1.51 -6.54 -2.77
CA SER A 240 0.35 -7.04 -2.02
C SER A 240 -0.91 -7.08 -2.87
N TYR A 241 -1.59 -8.23 -2.82
CA TYR A 241 -2.93 -8.36 -3.38
C TYR A 241 -3.91 -7.54 -2.54
N ALA A 242 -4.87 -6.88 -3.20
CA ALA A 242 -5.92 -6.14 -2.51
C ALA A 242 -7.31 -6.39 -3.10
N PRO A 243 -8.36 -6.43 -2.26
CA PRO A 243 -8.35 -6.40 -0.80
C PRO A 243 -8.05 -7.77 -0.15
N LEU A 244 -7.50 -7.76 1.06
CA LEU A 244 -7.14 -8.98 1.79
C LEU A 244 -8.35 -9.74 2.36
N PHE A 245 -9.30 -9.02 2.98
CA PHE A 245 -10.42 -9.62 3.70
C PHE A 245 -11.77 -9.05 3.27
N VAL A 246 -12.78 -9.93 3.25
CA VAL A 246 -14.17 -9.52 3.12
C VAL A 246 -15.11 -10.36 3.97
N ASN A 247 -15.99 -9.71 4.72
CA ASN A 247 -17.08 -10.43 5.38
C ASN A 247 -18.11 -10.83 4.33
N THR A 248 -18.40 -12.13 4.20
CA THR A 248 -19.33 -12.63 3.18
C THR A 248 -20.75 -12.09 3.32
N ASN A 249 -21.14 -11.60 4.50
CA ASN A 249 -22.46 -11.01 4.77
C ASN A 249 -22.52 -9.50 4.52
N ALA A 250 -21.40 -8.85 4.21
CA ALA A 250 -21.30 -7.39 4.05
C ALA A 250 -20.31 -7.01 2.93
N ARG A 251 -20.38 -7.70 1.79
CA ARG A 251 -19.50 -7.45 0.65
C ARG A 251 -19.81 -6.09 0.00
N LEU A 252 -18.79 -5.25 -0.12
CA LEU A 252 -18.84 -3.94 -0.80
C LEU A 252 -17.89 -3.87 -2.01
N TRP A 253 -16.85 -4.69 -2.02
CA TRP A 253 -15.91 -4.88 -3.10
C TRP A 253 -15.81 -6.37 -3.44
N SER A 254 -15.36 -6.70 -4.65
CA SER A 254 -15.02 -8.05 -5.07
C SER A 254 -14.11 -7.97 -6.30
N PRO A 255 -13.10 -8.84 -6.44
CA PRO A 255 -12.78 -9.97 -5.57
C PRO A 255 -11.97 -9.59 -4.31
N ASP A 256 -11.83 -10.53 -3.38
CA ASP A 256 -11.04 -10.40 -2.15
C ASP A 256 -10.29 -11.71 -1.86
N LEU A 257 -9.15 -11.65 -1.17
CA LEU A 257 -8.29 -12.82 -1.02
C LEU A 257 -8.87 -13.87 -0.06
N ILE A 258 -9.35 -13.42 1.11
CA ILE A 258 -9.86 -14.27 2.19
C ILE A 258 -11.27 -13.82 2.58
N SER A 259 -12.21 -14.75 2.60
CA SER A 259 -13.65 -14.49 2.80
C SER A 259 -14.18 -15.16 4.08
N PRO A 260 -14.02 -14.54 5.26
CA PRO A 260 -14.63 -15.02 6.50
C PRO A 260 -16.14 -14.73 6.61
N ASP A 261 -16.85 -15.60 7.33
CA ASP A 261 -18.14 -15.32 7.96
C ASP A 261 -17.98 -15.27 9.51
N MET A 262 -19.03 -15.57 10.29
CA MET A 262 -18.94 -15.57 11.77
C MET A 262 -18.06 -16.71 12.34
N CYS A 263 -17.97 -17.85 11.67
CA CYS A 263 -17.33 -19.06 12.19
C CYS A 263 -16.49 -19.83 11.16
N ARG A 264 -16.54 -19.45 9.89
CA ARG A 264 -15.88 -20.13 8.76
C ARG A 264 -15.12 -19.11 7.92
N TRP A 265 -14.20 -19.61 7.12
CA TRP A 265 -13.48 -18.80 6.13
C TRP A 265 -13.10 -19.68 4.94
N TYR A 266 -12.88 -19.04 3.80
CA TYR A 266 -12.26 -19.67 2.64
C TYR A 266 -11.35 -18.67 1.91
N GLY A 267 -10.32 -19.19 1.25
CA GLY A 267 -9.49 -18.42 0.31
C GLY A 267 -10.00 -18.56 -1.12
N THR A 268 -9.86 -17.52 -1.93
CA THR A 268 -10.12 -17.59 -3.38
C THR A 268 -8.99 -18.35 -4.11
N PRO A 269 -9.14 -18.69 -5.40
CA PRO A 269 -8.01 -19.22 -6.17
C PRO A 269 -6.76 -18.33 -6.10
N SER A 270 -6.94 -17.01 -6.04
CA SER A 270 -5.85 -16.04 -5.86
C SER A 270 -5.13 -16.21 -4.51
N TYR A 271 -5.83 -16.61 -3.43
CA TYR A 271 -5.20 -16.92 -2.14
C TYR A 271 -4.17 -18.05 -2.27
N ILE A 272 -4.50 -19.08 -3.04
CA ILE A 272 -3.58 -20.21 -3.29
C ILE A 272 -2.36 -19.74 -4.08
N VAL A 273 -2.54 -18.85 -5.07
CA VAL A 273 -1.42 -18.25 -5.81
C VAL A 273 -0.51 -17.43 -4.87
N GLN A 274 -1.07 -16.54 -4.05
CA GLN A 274 -0.29 -15.77 -3.07
C GLN A 274 0.47 -16.70 -2.10
N GLN A 275 -0.18 -17.77 -1.62
CA GLN A 275 0.46 -18.76 -0.75
C GLN A 275 1.62 -19.47 -1.46
N LEU A 276 1.44 -19.88 -2.71
CA LEU A 276 2.49 -20.56 -3.48
C LEU A 276 3.73 -19.68 -3.66
N PHE A 277 3.56 -18.42 -4.08
CA PHE A 277 4.68 -17.49 -4.25
C PHE A 277 5.35 -17.14 -2.92
N SER A 278 4.59 -16.85 -1.87
CA SER A 278 5.16 -16.49 -0.56
C SER A 278 5.93 -17.62 0.12
N GLN A 279 5.56 -18.88 -0.13
CA GLN A 279 6.23 -20.05 0.46
C GLN A 279 7.44 -20.54 -0.35
N HIS A 280 7.59 -20.09 -1.60
CA HIS A 280 8.64 -20.54 -2.52
C HIS A 280 9.49 -19.38 -3.06
N LEU A 281 9.60 -18.29 -2.29
CA LEU A 281 10.40 -17.13 -2.64
C LEU A 281 11.91 -17.46 -2.54
N GLY A 282 12.61 -17.43 -3.66
CA GLY A 282 14.06 -17.57 -3.71
C GLY A 282 14.81 -16.30 -3.29
N VAL A 283 16.09 -16.43 -2.98
CA VAL A 283 16.97 -15.27 -2.66
C VAL A 283 17.76 -14.75 -3.86
N ILE A 284 17.75 -15.48 -4.98
CA ILE A 284 18.42 -15.15 -6.24
C ILE A 284 17.45 -15.44 -7.37
N TYR A 285 17.20 -14.44 -8.22
CA TYR A 285 16.48 -14.66 -9.46
C TYR A 285 17.38 -15.38 -10.49
N MET A 286 16.89 -16.47 -11.07
CA MET A 286 17.57 -17.19 -12.14
C MET A 286 16.86 -16.89 -13.46
N ALA A 287 17.55 -16.19 -14.37
CA ALA A 287 17.03 -15.90 -15.69
C ALA A 287 16.76 -17.20 -16.47
N THR A 288 15.55 -17.34 -16.99
CA THR A 288 15.12 -18.50 -17.78
C THR A 288 14.35 -18.05 -19.02
N THR A 289 14.28 -18.93 -20.02
CA THR A 289 13.47 -18.72 -21.23
C THR A 289 12.34 -19.73 -21.27
N VAL A 290 11.11 -19.26 -21.46
CA VAL A 290 9.97 -20.13 -21.79
C VAL A 290 10.16 -20.62 -23.22
N GLN A 291 10.23 -21.94 -23.40
CA GLN A 291 10.33 -22.58 -24.73
C GLN A 291 8.97 -22.71 -25.39
#